data_AF-A0A535XD82-F1
#
_entry.id   AF-A0A535XD82-F1
#
_cell.length_a   1.000
_cell.length_b   1.000
_cell.length_c   1.000
_cell.angle_alpha   90.00
_cell.angle_beta   90.00
_cell.angle_gamma   90.00
#
_symmetry.space_group_name_H-M   'P 1'
#
loop_
_entity.id
_entity.type
_entity.pdbx_description
1 polymer ?
#
loop_
_entity_poly.entity_id
_entity_poly.type
_entity_poly.pdbx_seq_one_letter_code
_entity_poly.pdbx_strand_id
1 'polypeptide(L)'
;MGRLGATAAEVRALVPEALASWRYIQENVIERGVADQRIKDLCYRYLASDPEVTDLARWSDPERAALEWADAIAYDSDRAGDELWARLHACFSEAELVDLGCAIGFELGQQHWRRTVGLAARD
;
A
#
# COMPACT_ATOMS: atom_id res chain seq x y z
N MET A 1 0.65 19.52 -14.82
CA MET A 1 -0.34 18.93 -15.75
C MET A 1 0.12 17.52 -16.04
N GLY A 2 -0.66 16.50 -15.69
CA GLY A 2 -0.29 15.09 -15.90
C GLY A 2 -0.26 14.75 -17.39
N ARG A 3 0.48 13.71 -17.76
CA ARG A 3 0.67 13.28 -19.15
C ARG A 3 -0.63 12.81 -19.81
N LEU A 4 -1.63 12.42 -19.01
CA LEU A 4 -2.92 11.87 -19.48
C LEU A 4 -4.16 12.56 -18.86
N GLY A 5 -4.00 13.56 -18.00
CA GLY A 5 -5.12 14.20 -17.26
C GLY A 5 -4.64 15.09 -16.12
N ALA A 6 -5.57 15.75 -15.41
CA ALA A 6 -5.24 16.55 -14.23
C ALA A 6 -5.24 15.71 -12.94
N THR A 7 -6.06 14.65 -12.87
CA THR A 7 -6.16 13.76 -11.71
C THR A 7 -6.12 12.27 -12.08
N ALA A 8 -5.83 11.39 -11.11
CA ALA A 8 -5.83 9.94 -11.33
C ALA A 8 -7.22 9.39 -11.69
N ALA A 9 -8.28 10.01 -11.16
CA ALA A 9 -9.66 9.63 -11.46
C ALA A 9 -10.05 9.98 -12.90
N GLU A 10 -9.66 11.15 -13.41
CA GLU A 10 -9.88 11.54 -14.80
C GLU A 10 -9.15 10.61 -15.77
N VAL A 11 -7.89 10.26 -15.49
CA VAL A 11 -7.13 9.33 -16.33
C VAL A 11 -7.82 7.96 -16.37
N ARG A 12 -8.30 7.44 -15.23
CA ARG A 12 -9.05 6.18 -15.20
C ARG A 12 -10.41 6.28 -15.88
N ALA A 13 -11.06 7.45 -15.87
CA ALA A 13 -12.37 7.65 -16.49
C ALA A 13 -12.35 7.47 -18.02
N LEU A 14 -11.17 7.50 -18.65
CA LEU A 14 -10.99 7.11 -20.05
C LEU A 14 -11.41 5.66 -20.32
N VAL A 15 -11.38 4.79 -19.29
CA VAL A 15 -11.88 3.41 -19.31
C VAL A 15 -12.81 3.20 -18.12
N PRO A 16 -14.15 3.34 -18.29
CA PRO A 16 -15.11 3.32 -17.18
C PRO A 16 -14.98 2.12 -16.23
N GLU A 17 -14.69 0.94 -16.76
CA GLU A 17 -14.50 -0.30 -16.00
C GLU A 17 -13.26 -0.24 -15.11
N ALA A 18 -12.19 0.43 -15.56
CA ALA A 18 -10.98 0.65 -14.77
C ALA A 18 -11.25 1.61 -13.61
N LEU A 19 -12.03 2.67 -13.84
CA LEU A 19 -12.45 3.60 -12.78
C LEU A 19 -13.37 2.91 -11.76
N ALA A 20 -14.35 2.13 -12.22
CA ALA A 20 -15.26 1.40 -11.35
C ALA A 20 -14.52 0.39 -10.46
N SER A 21 -13.60 -0.39 -11.06
CA SER A 21 -12.78 -1.35 -10.32
C SER A 21 -11.90 -0.67 -9.28
N TRP A 22 -11.26 0.44 -9.63
CA TRP A 22 -10.44 1.21 -8.69
C TRP A 22 -11.26 1.75 -7.52
N ARG A 23 -12.44 2.31 -7.77
CA ARG A 23 -13.33 2.81 -6.70
C ARG A 23 -13.73 1.71 -5.74
N TYR A 24 -14.05 0.52 -6.26
CA TYR A 24 -14.38 -0.62 -5.42
C TYR A 24 -13.21 -1.02 -4.52
N ILE A 25 -12.00 -1.13 -5.08
CA ILE A 25 -10.77 -1.46 -4.31
C ILE A 25 -10.48 -0.38 -3.27
N GLN A 26 -10.55 0.88 -3.68
CA GLN A 26 -10.30 2.03 -2.81
C GLN A 26 -11.23 2.01 -1.60
N GLU A 27 -12.54 1.89 -1.83
CA GLU A 27 -13.53 1.88 -0.76
C GLU A 27 -13.37 0.66 0.15
N ASN A 28 -13.26 -0.55 -0.42
CA ASN A 28 -13.44 -1.78 0.35
C ASN A 28 -12.14 -2.38 0.91
N VAL A 29 -10.99 -2.04 0.35
CA VAL A 29 -9.68 -2.56 0.78
C VAL A 29 -8.82 -1.44 1.36
N ILE A 30 -8.68 -0.33 0.64
CA ILE A 30 -7.78 0.75 1.04
C ILE A 30 -8.34 1.56 2.22
N GLU A 31 -9.65 1.84 2.23
CA GLU A 31 -10.30 2.73 3.20
C GLU A 31 -11.14 2.00 4.27
N ARG A 32 -11.77 0.86 3.92
CA ARG A 32 -12.70 0.13 4.81
C ARG A 32 -12.36 -1.34 5.01
N GLY A 33 -11.12 -1.73 4.77
CA GLY A 33 -10.66 -3.07 5.11
C GLY A 33 -10.60 -3.31 6.63
N VAL A 34 -10.27 -4.53 7.03
CA VAL A 34 -10.33 -4.98 8.43
C VAL A 34 -9.06 -4.68 9.24
N ALA A 35 -7.89 -4.54 8.60
CA ALA A 35 -6.66 -4.16 9.28
C ALA A 35 -6.66 -2.68 9.68
N ASP A 36 -6.00 -2.34 10.80
CA ASP A 36 -5.93 -0.97 11.31
C ASP A 36 -5.45 0.00 10.22
N GLN A 37 -6.28 1.01 9.93
CA GLN A 37 -6.01 2.01 8.92
C GLN A 37 -4.70 2.77 9.18
N ARG A 38 -4.29 2.95 10.45
CA ARG A 38 -3.02 3.61 10.79
C ARG A 38 -1.82 2.81 10.30
N ILE A 39 -1.88 1.47 10.38
CA ILE A 39 -0.81 0.58 9.89
C ILE A 39 -0.77 0.59 8.36
N LYS A 40 -1.94 0.57 7.70
CA LYS A 40 -2.04 0.72 6.25
C LYS A 40 -1.44 2.04 5.77
N ASP A 41 -1.86 3.15 6.38
CA ASP A 41 -1.37 4.49 6.03
C ASP A 41 0.14 4.61 6.24
N LEU A 42 0.68 3.98 7.28
CA LEU A 42 2.12 3.91 7.51
C LEU A 42 2.84 3.19 6.35
N CYS A 43 2.33 2.04 5.92
CA CYS A 43 2.86 1.32 4.76
C CYS A 43 2.74 2.15 3.47
N TYR A 44 1.63 2.84 3.26
CA TYR A 44 1.43 3.69 2.07
C TYR A 44 2.44 4.84 2.02
N ARG A 45 2.73 5.48 3.16
CA ARG A 45 3.76 6.52 3.28
C ARG A 45 5.16 5.96 3.01
N TYR A 46 5.44 4.76 3.50
CA TYR A 46 6.69 4.06 3.21
C TYR A 46 6.87 3.83 1.68
N LEU A 47 5.85 3.31 0.99
CA LEU A 47 5.86 3.14 -0.48
C LEU A 47 5.96 4.47 -1.25
N ALA A 48 5.50 5.56 -0.64
CA ALA A 48 5.65 6.91 -1.17
C ALA A 48 7.07 7.47 -0.99
N SER A 49 7.95 6.73 -0.30
CA SER A 49 9.30 7.14 0.09
C SER A 49 9.32 8.36 1.02
N ASP A 50 8.34 8.44 1.93
CA ASP A 50 8.28 9.48 2.95
C ASP A 50 9.50 9.36 3.91
N PRO A 51 10.37 10.39 3.98
CA PRO A 51 11.59 10.32 4.78
C PRO A 51 11.33 10.11 6.27
N GLU A 52 10.16 10.47 6.79
CA GLU A 52 9.80 10.26 8.20
C GLU A 52 9.55 8.78 8.55
N VAL A 53 9.25 7.95 7.55
CA VAL A 53 8.84 6.55 7.75
C VAL A 53 9.92 5.57 7.32
N THR A 54 10.85 5.98 6.44
CA THR A 54 11.90 5.10 5.88
C THR A 54 12.88 4.49 6.89
N ASP A 55 13.04 5.08 8.08
CA ASP A 55 13.85 4.50 9.16
C ASP A 55 13.04 3.49 10.00
N LEU A 56 13.02 2.24 9.53
CA LEU A 56 12.29 1.11 10.13
C LEU A 56 12.61 0.90 11.62
N ALA A 57 13.83 1.21 12.05
CA ALA A 57 14.30 0.97 13.42
C ALA A 57 13.60 1.85 14.46
N ARG A 58 12.88 2.90 14.04
CA ARG A 58 12.11 3.79 14.92
C ARG A 58 10.77 3.23 15.37
N TRP A 59 10.30 2.17 14.71
CA TRP A 59 8.96 1.63 14.92
C TRP A 59 9.01 0.41 15.84
N SER A 60 7.97 0.23 16.66
CA SER A 60 7.72 -0.98 17.43
C SER A 60 7.08 -2.06 16.58
N ASP A 61 6.99 -3.29 17.08
CA ASP A 61 5.96 -4.20 16.61
C ASP A 61 4.63 -3.72 17.21
N PRO A 62 3.54 -3.57 16.43
CA PRO A 62 3.28 -4.18 15.13
C PRO A 62 3.71 -3.38 13.88
N GLU A 63 4.02 -2.10 14.00
CA GLU A 63 4.34 -1.22 12.86
C GLU A 63 5.54 -1.70 12.02
N ARG A 64 6.61 -2.12 12.69
CA ARG A 64 7.86 -2.54 12.06
C ARG A 64 7.66 -3.79 11.20
N ALA A 65 6.95 -4.79 11.70
CA ALA A 65 6.65 -6.01 10.96
C ALA A 65 5.85 -5.71 9.68
N ALA A 66 4.85 -4.82 9.76
CA ALA A 66 4.08 -4.39 8.59
C ALA A 66 4.95 -3.65 7.56
N LEU A 67 5.84 -2.76 8.01
CA LEU A 67 6.73 -2.01 7.13
C LEU A 67 7.80 -2.90 6.47
N GLU A 68 8.39 -3.84 7.20
CA GLU A 68 9.31 -4.85 6.64
C GLU A 68 8.60 -5.73 5.61
N TRP A 69 7.33 -6.05 5.83
CA TRP A 69 6.53 -6.79 4.86
C TRP A 69 6.19 -5.96 3.63
N ALA A 70 5.89 -4.66 3.79
CA ALA A 70 5.70 -3.73 2.67
C ALA A 70 6.97 -3.59 1.81
N ASP A 71 8.15 -3.53 2.44
CA ASP A 71 9.46 -3.53 1.78
C ASP A 71 9.72 -4.84 1.01
N ALA A 72 9.43 -6.00 1.61
CA ALA A 72 9.51 -7.29 0.93
C ALA A 72 8.58 -7.36 -0.29
N ILE A 73 7.31 -6.95 -0.15
CA ILE A 73 6.35 -6.90 -1.28
C ILE A 73 6.84 -5.97 -2.40
N ALA A 74 7.45 -4.84 -2.05
CA ALA A 74 7.85 -3.83 -3.03
C ALA A 74 9.16 -4.18 -3.78
N TYR A 75 10.11 -4.83 -3.11
CA TYR A 75 11.48 -4.93 -3.64
C TYR A 75 12.03 -6.36 -3.74
N ASP A 76 11.68 -7.25 -2.81
CA ASP A 76 12.18 -8.63 -2.79
C ASP A 76 11.30 -9.51 -1.91
N SER A 77 10.43 -10.30 -2.56
CA SER A 77 9.46 -11.14 -1.87
C SER A 77 10.10 -12.26 -1.06
N ASP A 78 11.33 -12.67 -1.38
CA ASP A 78 12.02 -13.75 -0.64
C ASP A 78 12.38 -13.32 0.79
N ARG A 79 12.39 -12.00 1.07
CA ARG A 79 12.57 -11.45 2.42
C ARG A 79 11.37 -11.66 3.33
N ALA A 80 10.20 -12.04 2.79
CA ALA A 80 9.06 -12.48 3.58
C ALA A 80 9.22 -13.95 4.02
N GLY A 81 10.32 -14.23 4.72
CA GLY A 81 10.63 -15.56 5.27
C GLY A 81 9.96 -15.86 6.61
N ASP A 82 10.24 -17.05 7.15
CA ASP A 82 9.57 -17.60 8.33
C ASP A 82 9.63 -16.70 9.57
N GLU A 83 10.75 -16.01 9.81
CA GLU A 83 10.90 -15.11 10.96
C GLU A 83 9.96 -13.90 10.86
N LEU A 84 9.84 -13.30 9.65
CA LEU A 84 8.91 -12.20 9.43
C LEU A 84 7.46 -12.68 9.54
N TRP A 85 7.15 -13.84 8.94
CA TRP A 85 5.81 -14.44 9.07
C TRP A 85 5.43 -14.73 10.52
N ALA A 86 6.35 -15.26 11.34
CA ALA A 86 6.10 -15.50 12.75
C ALA A 86 5.74 -14.21 13.52
N ARG A 87 6.44 -13.10 13.23
CA ARG A 87 6.13 -11.78 13.82
C ARG A 87 4.80 -11.23 13.31
N LEU A 88 4.52 -11.36 12.02
CA LEU A 88 3.25 -10.97 11.42
C LEU A 88 2.07 -11.69 12.08
N HIS A 89 2.11 -13.01 12.23
CA HIS A 89 1.06 -13.79 12.91
C HIS A 89 0.97 -13.51 14.42
N ALA A 90 2.04 -13.04 15.06
CA ALA A 90 2.00 -12.61 16.45
C ALA A 90 1.29 -11.26 16.63
N CYS A 91 1.27 -10.43 15.58
CA CYS A 91 0.71 -9.07 15.60
C CYS A 91 -0.68 -8.94 14.98
N PHE A 92 -1.00 -9.78 14.00
CA PHE A 92 -2.19 -9.66 13.16
C PHE A 92 -2.89 -11.01 13.00
N SER A 93 -4.22 -10.98 12.87
CA SER A 93 -5.01 -12.14 12.44
C SER A 93 -4.84 -12.44 10.95
N GLU A 94 -5.16 -13.65 10.52
CA GLU A 94 -5.15 -14.04 9.09
C GLU A 94 -5.94 -13.07 8.19
N ALA A 95 -7.12 -12.63 8.67
CA ALA A 95 -7.97 -11.71 7.93
C ALA A 95 -7.31 -10.33 7.77
N GLU A 96 -6.64 -9.84 8.82
CA GLU A 96 -5.89 -8.59 8.77
C GLU A 96 -4.65 -8.71 7.88
N LEU A 97 -3.95 -9.84 7.88
CA LEU A 97 -2.80 -10.07 7.00
C LEU A 97 -3.22 -10.08 5.53
N VAL A 98 -4.30 -10.79 5.18
CA VAL A 98 -4.85 -10.78 3.80
C VAL A 98 -5.21 -9.36 3.37
N ASP A 99 -5.94 -8.63 4.21
CA ASP A 99 -6.38 -7.28 3.91
C ASP A 99 -5.19 -6.30 3.80
N LEU A 100 -4.25 -6.33 4.74
CA LEU A 100 -3.06 -5.48 4.74
C LEU A 100 -2.18 -5.77 3.51
N GLY A 101 -1.92 -7.03 3.18
CA GLY A 101 -1.12 -7.41 2.02
C GLY A 101 -1.76 -6.97 0.70
N CYS A 102 -3.08 -7.16 0.55
CA CYS A 102 -3.82 -6.64 -0.60
C CYS A 102 -3.74 -5.11 -0.68
N ALA A 103 -3.93 -4.42 0.44
CA ALA A 103 -3.89 -2.98 0.50
C ALA A 103 -2.51 -2.42 0.10
N ILE A 104 -1.42 -3.02 0.59
CA ILE A 104 -0.04 -2.69 0.21
C ILE A 104 0.17 -2.88 -1.29
N GLY A 105 -0.24 -4.03 -1.85
CA GLY A 105 -0.09 -4.31 -3.28
C GLY A 105 -0.86 -3.34 -4.19
N PHE A 106 -2.11 -3.02 -3.84
CA PHE A 106 -2.92 -2.06 -4.59
C PHE A 106 -2.36 -0.64 -4.51
N GLU A 107 -1.92 -0.21 -3.33
CA GLU A 107 -1.31 1.10 -3.15
C GLU A 107 0.02 1.20 -3.92
N LEU A 108 0.89 0.19 -3.85
CA LEU A 108 2.15 0.15 -4.60
C LEU A 108 1.93 0.36 -6.09
N GLY A 109 1.06 -0.47 -6.68
CA GLY A 109 0.72 -0.40 -8.10
C GLY A 109 0.12 0.97 -8.47
N GLN A 110 -0.79 1.49 -7.64
CA GLN A 110 -1.37 2.81 -7.83
C GLN A 110 -0.31 3.91 -7.82
N GLN A 111 0.54 3.97 -6.79
CA GLN A 111 1.50 5.05 -6.64
C GLN A 111 2.56 5.02 -7.74
N HIS A 112 2.99 3.84 -8.19
CA HIS A 112 3.93 3.72 -9.30
C HIS A 112 3.28 4.16 -10.62
N TRP A 113 2.08 3.66 -10.93
CA TRP A 113 1.38 4.08 -12.13
C TRP A 113 1.15 5.60 -12.19
N ARG A 114 0.75 6.23 -11.08
CA ARG A 114 0.55 7.69 -11.01
C ARG A 114 1.80 8.47 -11.40
N ARG A 115 2.96 8.09 -10.88
CA ARG A 115 4.25 8.71 -11.24
C ARG A 115 4.52 8.59 -12.74
N THR A 116 4.23 7.44 -13.36
CA THR A 116 4.46 7.23 -14.81
C THR A 116 3.59 8.13 -15.70
N VAL A 117 2.41 8.54 -15.20
CA VAL A 117 1.49 9.45 -15.90
C VAL A 117 1.63 10.90 -15.44
N GLY A 118 2.68 11.24 -14.68
CA GLY A 118 3.00 12.62 -14.27
C GLY A 118 2.15 13.17 -13.12
N LEU A 119 1.58 12.29 -12.30
CA LEU A 119 0.86 12.65 -11.07
C LEU A 119 1.74 12.34 -9.84
N ALA A 120 1.45 12.99 -8.72
CA ALA A 120 2.08 12.64 -7.44
C ALA A 120 1.76 11.19 -7.05
N ALA A 121 2.63 10.56 -6.25
CA ALA A 121 2.44 9.19 -5.79
C ALA A 121 1.14 9.04 -4.98
N ARG A 122 0.94 9.95 -4.03
CA ARG A 122 -0.25 10.09 -3.19
C ARG A 122 -0.77 11.53 -3.28
N ASP A 123 -2.08 11.69 -3.13
CA ASP A 123 -2.74 13.02 -3.04
C ASP A 123 -2.81 13.49 -1.59
#